data_AF-A0AAW8R7X6-F1
#
_entry.id   AF-A0AAW8R7X6-F1
#
_cell.length_a   1.000
_cell.length_b   1.000
_cell.length_c   1.000
_cell.angle_alpha   90.00
_cell.angle_beta   90.00
_cell.angle_gamma   90.00
#
_symmetry.space_group_name_H-M   'P 1'
#
loop_
_entity.id
_entity.type
_entity.pdbx_description
1 polymer ?
#
loop_
_entity_poly.entity_id
_entity_poly.type
_entity_poly.pdbx_seq_one_letter_code
_entity_poly.pdbx_strand_id
1 'polypeptide(L)'
;MRDKLEDANKDYYEKLLTYIRSVEFFYDEDEIESLLYAILSDIVLAQEHGEAAADYLGRDPKEMADSLISKLEKPKFQTKLKLSGYIIGISSFFSLLGELAAPEFNFNPILLLLKGILSFIIVYLAFFYVHKNVYSHRTPTKIKRLLGYFYLWLISSCVMGTFILIDLFTPKNLDFTIPNPFDLIFIGILMIAVLGYVFLKNPDKLYAFLPITFIIGMVGIYSKLAFGKSLFNSTKGRCLFVVAMIVGYLVFSVLNRIIFKTQSDK
;
A
#
# COMPACT_ATOMS: atom_id res chain seq x y z
N MET A 1 4.37 8.16 26.14
CA MET A 1 3.23 8.76 26.88
C MET A 1 2.03 7.83 26.90
N ARG A 2 1.67 7.19 25.78
CA ARG A 2 0.55 6.22 25.73
C ARG A 2 0.64 5.10 26.77
N ASP A 3 1.85 4.62 27.08
CA ASP A 3 2.07 3.55 28.07
C ASP A 3 1.85 3.98 29.53
N LYS A 4 1.60 5.28 29.78
CA LYS A 4 1.27 5.82 31.10
C LYS A 4 -0.23 5.82 31.40
N LEU A 5 -1.07 5.50 30.42
CA LEU A 5 -2.52 5.51 30.57
C LEU A 5 -3.02 4.27 31.30
N GLU A 6 -3.97 4.46 32.21
CA GLU A 6 -4.77 3.37 32.77
C GLU A 6 -5.67 2.74 31.69
N ASP A 7 -6.05 1.48 31.86
CA ASP A 7 -6.72 0.70 30.83
C ASP A 7 -8.01 1.35 30.29
N ALA A 8 -8.82 1.97 31.17
CA ALA A 8 -10.05 2.65 30.77
C ALA A 8 -9.78 3.91 29.91
N ASN A 9 -8.81 4.73 30.32
CA ASN A 9 -8.38 5.92 29.57
C ASN A 9 -7.70 5.55 28.25
N LYS A 10 -6.98 4.42 28.24
CA LYS A 10 -6.35 3.87 27.04
C LYS A 10 -7.39 3.39 26.02
N ASP A 11 -8.41 2.64 26.43
CA ASP A 11 -9.50 2.21 25.53
C ASP A 11 -10.24 3.42 24.93
N TYR A 12 -10.51 4.44 25.75
CA TYR A 12 -11.10 5.70 25.29
C TYR A 12 -10.21 6.40 24.24
N TYR A 13 -8.91 6.55 24.52
CA TYR A 13 -7.95 7.14 23.60
C TYR A 13 -7.80 6.34 22.31
N GLU A 14 -7.77 5.00 22.36
CA GLU A 14 -7.64 4.15 21.17
C GLU A 14 -8.82 4.30 20.21
N LYS A 15 -10.04 4.50 20.73
CA LYS A 15 -11.22 4.83 19.92
C LYS A 15 -11.04 6.17 19.18
N LEU A 16 -10.67 7.23 19.91
CA LEU A 16 -10.37 8.55 19.33
C LEU A 16 -9.28 8.46 18.26
N LEU A 17 -8.17 7.83 18.60
CA LEU A 17 -7.01 7.65 17.73
C LEU A 17 -7.40 6.97 16.43
N THR A 18 -8.15 5.86 16.50
CA THR A 18 -8.56 5.09 15.32
C THR A 18 -9.44 5.93 14.39
N TYR A 19 -10.35 6.72 14.94
CA TYR A 19 -11.25 7.56 14.13
C TYR A 19 -10.56 8.78 13.54
N ILE A 20 -9.78 9.52 14.34
CA ILE A 20 -9.06 10.70 13.85
C ILE A 20 -8.03 10.28 12.79
N ARG A 21 -7.30 9.17 12.97
CA ARG A 21 -6.40 8.66 11.92
C ARG A 21 -7.12 8.25 10.64
N SER A 22 -8.38 7.81 10.72
CA SER A 22 -9.12 7.47 9.51
C SER A 22 -9.38 8.68 8.59
N VAL A 23 -9.26 9.91 9.11
CA VAL A 23 -9.39 11.13 8.31
C VAL A 23 -8.07 11.69 7.78
N GLU A 24 -6.93 11.13 8.19
CA GLU A 24 -5.58 11.63 7.84
C GLU A 24 -5.39 11.83 6.32
N PHE A 25 -5.99 10.96 5.50
CA PHE A 25 -5.94 11.09 4.04
C PHE A 25 -6.66 12.35 3.49
N PHE A 26 -7.59 12.93 4.26
CA PHE A 26 -8.45 14.04 3.84
C PHE A 26 -8.07 15.40 4.44
N TYR A 27 -7.24 15.41 5.49
CA TYR A 27 -6.85 16.59 6.28
C TYR A 27 -5.32 16.76 6.30
N ASP A 28 -4.84 17.86 6.86
CA ASP A 28 -3.40 18.08 7.02
C ASP A 28 -2.80 17.15 8.08
N GLU A 29 -1.74 16.42 7.71
CA GLU A 29 -1.11 15.39 8.56
C GLU A 29 -0.49 16.00 9.84
N ASP A 30 0.14 17.17 9.72
CA ASP A 30 0.78 17.84 10.85
C ASP A 30 -0.26 18.31 11.88
N GLU A 31 -1.42 18.78 11.43
CA GLU A 31 -2.54 19.15 12.31
C GLU A 31 -3.17 17.92 12.98
N ILE A 32 -3.34 16.82 12.25
CA ILE A 32 -3.87 15.56 12.79
C ILE A 32 -2.96 15.04 13.92
N GLU A 33 -1.65 14.99 13.70
CA GLU A 33 -0.70 14.50 14.70
C GLU A 33 -0.61 15.47 15.90
N SER A 34 -0.66 16.78 15.65
CA SER A 34 -0.72 17.80 16.72
C SER A 34 -1.98 17.65 17.57
N LEU A 35 -3.14 17.43 16.95
CA LEU A 35 -4.41 17.19 17.63
C LEU A 35 -4.35 15.91 18.48
N LEU A 36 -3.87 14.81 17.91
CA LEU A 36 -3.73 13.53 18.62
C LEU A 36 -2.77 13.61 19.80
N TYR A 37 -1.70 14.39 19.67
CA TYR A 37 -0.77 14.66 20.76
C TYR A 37 -1.40 15.49 21.87
N ALA A 38 -2.14 16.54 21.52
CA ALA A 38 -2.86 17.38 22.48
C ALA A 38 -3.87 16.55 23.29
N ILE A 39 -4.72 15.76 22.61
CA ILE A 39 -5.67 14.85 23.25
C ILE A 39 -4.96 13.89 24.22
N LEU A 40 -3.84 13.29 23.79
CA LEU A 40 -3.09 12.36 24.64
C LEU A 40 -2.55 13.07 25.90
N SER A 41 -2.03 14.29 25.74
CA SER A 41 -1.53 15.10 26.85
C SER A 41 -2.65 15.45 27.83
N ASP A 42 -3.80 15.87 27.33
CA ASP A 42 -4.96 16.24 28.15
C ASP A 42 -5.47 15.04 28.97
N ILE A 43 -5.52 13.84 28.36
CA ILE A 43 -5.90 12.62 29.08
C ILE A 43 -4.89 12.27 30.18
N VAL A 44 -3.58 12.40 29.91
CA VAL A 44 -2.55 12.14 30.92
C VAL A 44 -2.69 13.11 32.10
N LEU A 45 -2.91 14.40 31.82
CA LEU A 45 -3.11 15.42 32.86
C LEU A 45 -4.38 15.15 33.68
N ALA A 46 -5.50 14.84 33.03
CA ALA A 46 -6.75 14.49 33.73
C ALA A 46 -6.55 13.28 34.65
N GLN A 47 -5.84 12.25 34.17
CA GLN A 47 -5.52 11.07 34.97
C GLN A 47 -4.62 11.41 36.17
N GLU A 48 -3.63 12.29 36.02
CA GLU A 48 -2.78 12.76 37.12
C GLU A 48 -3.59 13.51 38.19
N HIS A 49 -4.71 14.14 37.81
CA HIS A 49 -5.67 14.77 38.71
C HIS A 49 -6.77 13.82 39.23
N GLY A 50 -6.72 12.53 38.87
CA GLY A 50 -7.71 11.53 39.28
C GLY A 50 -9.03 11.58 38.53
N GLU A 51 -9.09 12.28 37.39
CA GLU A 51 -10.26 12.36 36.51
C GLU A 51 -10.17 11.34 35.35
N ALA A 52 -11.30 10.71 35.02
CA ALA A 52 -11.39 9.81 33.88
C ALA A 52 -11.53 10.57 32.56
N ALA A 53 -10.91 10.06 31.48
CA ALA A 53 -10.93 10.67 30.15
C ALA A 53 -12.37 10.90 29.62
N ALA A 54 -13.28 9.96 29.89
CA ALA A 54 -14.67 10.04 29.45
C ALA A 54 -15.48 11.10 30.22
N ASP A 55 -15.06 11.49 31.42
CA ASP A 55 -15.69 12.56 32.18
C ASP A 55 -15.10 13.93 31.80
N TYR A 56 -13.82 13.99 31.45
CA TYR A 56 -13.14 15.21 31.00
C TYR A 56 -13.44 15.59 29.53
N LEU A 57 -13.32 14.63 28.60
CA LEU A 57 -13.50 14.85 27.16
C LEU A 57 -14.92 14.52 26.65
N GLY A 58 -15.78 14.02 27.52
CA GLY A 58 -17.13 13.57 27.19
C GLY A 58 -17.25 12.07 26.97
N ARG A 59 -18.48 11.55 27.11
CA ARG A 59 -18.72 10.09 27.13
C ARG A 59 -18.85 9.46 25.75
N ASP A 60 -19.06 10.27 24.71
CA ASP A 60 -19.07 9.81 23.31
C ASP A 60 -17.78 10.23 22.60
N PRO A 61 -16.79 9.32 22.46
CA PRO A 61 -15.55 9.61 21.75
C PRO A 61 -15.78 10.05 20.30
N LYS A 62 -16.85 9.57 19.66
CA LYS A 62 -17.12 9.93 18.27
C LYS A 62 -17.55 11.38 18.16
N GLU A 63 -18.53 11.80 18.96
CA GLU A 63 -19.02 13.18 18.95
C GLU A 63 -17.89 14.16 19.25
N MET A 64 -17.05 13.82 20.24
CA MET A 64 -15.85 14.59 20.54
C MET A 64 -14.91 14.66 19.34
N ALA A 65 -14.56 13.53 18.73
CA ALA A 65 -13.68 13.51 17.57
C ALA A 65 -14.23 14.26 16.36
N ASP A 66 -15.54 14.14 16.07
CA ASP A 66 -16.21 14.89 14.99
C ASP A 66 -16.08 16.40 15.20
N SER A 67 -16.27 16.86 16.45
CA SER A 67 -16.13 18.27 16.81
C SER A 67 -14.71 18.80 16.60
N LEU A 68 -13.70 17.98 16.91
CA LEU A 68 -12.28 18.33 16.74
C LEU A 68 -11.87 18.32 15.26
N ILE A 69 -12.23 17.27 14.52
CA ILE A 69 -11.94 17.14 13.09
C ILE A 69 -12.59 18.26 12.28
N SER A 70 -13.76 18.74 12.68
CA SER A 70 -14.45 19.84 11.99
C SER A 70 -13.66 21.15 11.92
N LYS A 71 -12.65 21.31 12.79
CA LYS A 71 -11.79 22.50 12.88
C LYS A 71 -10.49 22.36 12.12
N LEU A 72 -10.18 21.16 11.61
CA LEU A 72 -8.95 20.88 10.89
C LEU A 72 -8.97 21.48 9.48
N GLU A 73 -7.80 21.95 9.05
CA GLU A 73 -7.60 22.44 7.70
C GLU A 73 -7.46 21.27 6.71
N LYS A 74 -7.85 21.54 5.46
CA LYS A 74 -7.66 20.61 4.35
C LYS A 74 -6.20 20.65 3.91
N PRO A 75 -5.64 19.53 3.40
CA PRO A 75 -4.24 19.49 3.04
C PRO A 75 -4.00 20.40 1.84
N LYS A 76 -2.84 21.07 1.87
CA LYS A 76 -2.38 21.95 0.80
C LYS A 76 -2.35 21.19 -0.53
N PHE A 77 -2.60 21.91 -1.63
CA PHE A 77 -2.62 21.31 -2.97
C PHE A 77 -1.31 20.56 -3.30
N GLN A 78 -0.17 21.08 -2.86
CA GLN A 78 1.13 20.42 -3.03
C GLN A 78 1.21 19.07 -2.33
N THR A 79 0.68 18.95 -1.10
CA THR A 79 0.63 17.70 -0.35
C THR A 79 -0.28 16.69 -1.05
N LYS A 80 -1.45 17.13 -1.53
CA LYS A 80 -2.35 16.29 -2.34
C LYS A 80 -1.65 15.76 -3.59
N LEU A 81 -0.96 16.64 -4.33
CA LEU A 81 -0.25 16.26 -5.54
C LEU A 81 0.90 15.29 -5.26
N LYS A 82 1.64 15.47 -4.15
CA LYS A 82 2.68 14.52 -3.71
C LYS A 82 2.09 13.15 -3.42
N LEU A 83 0.98 13.09 -2.66
CA LEU A 83 0.30 11.83 -2.32
C LEU A 83 -0.24 11.12 -3.56
N SER A 84 -0.93 11.85 -4.45
CA SER A 84 -1.36 11.32 -5.75
C SER A 84 -0.17 10.80 -6.57
N GLY A 85 0.93 11.56 -6.58
CA GLY A 85 2.17 11.18 -7.25
C GLY A 85 2.78 9.89 -6.70
N TYR A 86 2.79 9.69 -5.38
CA TYR A 86 3.25 8.44 -4.77
C TYR A 86 2.36 7.26 -5.17
N ILE A 87 1.04 7.40 -5.12
CA ILE A 87 0.12 6.31 -5.48
C ILE A 87 0.29 5.93 -6.96
N ILE A 88 0.31 6.92 -7.85
CA ILE A 88 0.54 6.70 -9.28
C ILE A 88 1.92 6.08 -9.51
N GLY A 89 2.96 6.59 -8.84
CA GLY A 89 4.33 6.10 -8.97
C GLY A 89 4.49 4.65 -8.53
N ILE A 90 3.91 4.27 -7.38
CA ILE A 90 3.94 2.89 -6.86
C ILE A 90 3.17 1.96 -7.81
N SER A 91 1.96 2.33 -8.22
CA SER A 91 1.17 1.55 -9.18
C SER A 91 1.90 1.36 -10.52
N SER A 92 2.57 2.43 -10.97
CA SER A 92 3.34 2.41 -12.21
C SER A 92 4.56 1.51 -12.10
N PHE A 93 5.28 1.59 -10.98
CA PHE A 93 6.43 0.75 -10.69
C PHE A 93 6.08 -0.74 -10.79
N PHE A 94 5.01 -1.19 -10.12
CA PHE A 94 4.60 -2.59 -10.20
C PHE A 94 4.14 -3.02 -11.59
N SER A 95 3.47 -2.12 -12.33
CA SER A 95 3.08 -2.40 -13.72
C SER A 95 4.31 -2.61 -14.61
N LEU A 96 5.30 -1.73 -14.50
CA LEU A 96 6.56 -1.81 -15.27
C LEU A 96 7.41 -3.01 -14.87
N LEU A 97 7.42 -3.40 -13.59
CA LEU A 97 8.06 -4.65 -13.15
C LEU A 97 7.42 -5.87 -13.81
N GLY A 98 6.09 -5.87 -13.99
CA GLY A 98 5.40 -6.91 -14.73
C GLY A 98 5.85 -7.01 -16.19
N GLU A 99 5.94 -5.86 -16.88
CA GLU A 99 6.45 -5.77 -18.26
C GLU A 99 7.92 -6.21 -18.38
N LEU A 100 8.72 -5.98 -17.34
CA LEU A 100 10.12 -6.42 -17.31
C LEU A 100 10.26 -7.94 -17.25
N ALA A 101 9.33 -8.60 -16.56
CA ALA A 101 9.25 -10.06 -16.47
C ALA A 101 8.62 -10.70 -17.72
N ALA A 102 7.94 -9.90 -18.56
CA ALA A 102 7.25 -10.38 -19.76
C ALA A 102 8.20 -10.66 -20.94
N PRO A 103 7.80 -11.55 -21.88
CA PRO A 103 8.59 -11.87 -23.07
C PRO A 103 8.95 -10.67 -23.95
N GLU A 104 8.14 -9.63 -23.91
CA GLU A 104 8.29 -8.39 -24.66
C GLU A 104 8.02 -7.25 -23.69
N PHE A 105 8.90 -6.25 -23.70
CA PHE A 105 8.72 -5.08 -22.86
C PHE A 105 7.90 -4.05 -23.64
N ASN A 106 6.66 -3.81 -23.19
CA ASN A 106 5.79 -2.80 -23.77
C ASN A 106 5.59 -1.66 -22.79
N PHE A 107 5.90 -0.44 -23.22
CA PHE A 107 5.68 0.76 -22.43
C PHE A 107 4.65 1.65 -23.11
N ASN A 108 3.48 1.78 -22.49
CA ASN A 108 2.46 2.74 -22.92
C ASN A 108 2.20 3.75 -21.79
N PRO A 109 2.63 5.02 -21.95
CA PRO A 109 2.49 6.03 -20.91
C PRO A 109 1.03 6.40 -20.62
N ILE A 110 0.14 6.31 -21.62
CA ILE A 110 -1.30 6.57 -21.42
C ILE A 110 -1.91 5.46 -20.56
N LEU A 111 -1.59 4.20 -20.88
CA LEU A 111 -2.06 3.04 -20.10
C LEU A 111 -1.60 3.14 -18.64
N LEU A 112 -0.34 3.51 -18.44
CA LEU A 112 0.26 3.68 -17.12
C LEU A 112 -0.43 4.79 -16.31
N LEU A 113 -0.67 5.95 -16.93
CA LEU A 113 -1.37 7.07 -16.31
C LEU A 113 -2.81 6.70 -15.95
N LEU A 114 -3.53 6.02 -16.85
CA LEU A 114 -4.93 5.65 -16.63
C LEU A 114 -5.06 4.63 -15.48
N LYS A 115 -4.18 3.62 -15.43
CA LYS A 115 -4.08 2.68 -14.29
C LYS A 115 -3.74 3.40 -12.99
N GLY A 116 -2.81 4.36 -13.04
CA GLY A 116 -2.42 5.17 -11.88
C GLY A 116 -3.58 6.02 -11.34
N ILE A 117 -4.34 6.69 -12.22
CA ILE A 117 -5.52 7.48 -11.84
C ILE A 117 -6.58 6.56 -11.22
N LEU A 118 -6.84 5.40 -11.82
CA LEU A 118 -7.78 4.43 -11.25
C LEU A 118 -7.32 3.96 -9.86
N SER A 119 -6.03 3.67 -9.68
CA SER A 119 -5.45 3.33 -8.37
C SER A 119 -5.66 4.44 -7.34
N PHE A 120 -5.47 5.71 -7.72
CA PHE A 120 -5.73 6.84 -6.83
C PHE A 120 -7.20 6.91 -6.40
N ILE A 121 -8.13 6.74 -7.35
CA ILE A 121 -9.57 6.73 -7.05
C ILE A 121 -9.93 5.59 -6.09
N ILE A 122 -9.38 4.38 -6.31
CA ILE A 122 -9.63 3.23 -5.44
C ILE A 122 -9.14 3.51 -4.02
N VAL A 123 -7.92 4.03 -3.86
CA VAL A 123 -7.36 4.38 -2.55
C VAL A 123 -8.23 5.44 -1.86
N TYR A 124 -8.58 6.51 -2.56
CA TYR A 124 -9.47 7.56 -2.03
C TYR A 124 -10.80 6.96 -1.53
N LEU A 125 -11.46 6.13 -2.34
CA LEU A 125 -12.72 5.49 -1.98
C LEU A 125 -12.57 4.51 -0.81
N ALA A 126 -11.46 3.79 -0.73
CA ALA A 126 -11.17 2.89 0.37
C ALA A 126 -11.05 3.64 1.70
N PHE A 127 -10.26 4.72 1.74
CA PHE A 127 -10.14 5.58 2.93
C PHE A 127 -11.49 6.19 3.30
N PHE A 128 -12.26 6.66 2.32
CA PHE A 128 -13.58 7.24 2.55
C PHE A 128 -14.55 6.22 3.15
N TYR A 129 -14.52 4.99 2.62
CA TYR A 129 -15.33 3.88 3.13
C TYR A 129 -14.93 3.49 4.55
N VAL A 130 -13.63 3.38 4.84
CA VAL A 130 -13.12 3.06 6.17
C VAL A 130 -13.60 4.12 7.16
N HIS A 131 -13.30 5.40 6.92
CA HIS A 131 -13.68 6.50 7.79
C HIS A 131 -15.18 6.49 8.15
N LYS A 132 -16.04 6.34 7.13
CA LYS A 132 -17.49 6.32 7.31
C LYS A 132 -17.98 5.16 8.19
N ASN A 133 -17.24 4.05 8.23
CA ASN A 133 -17.65 2.83 8.93
C ASN A 133 -16.91 2.58 10.26
N VAL A 134 -15.87 3.35 10.61
CA VAL A 134 -15.06 3.12 11.84
C VAL A 134 -15.91 3.01 13.11
N TYR A 135 -16.93 3.86 13.28
CA TYR A 135 -17.81 3.84 14.45
C TYR A 135 -19.20 3.24 14.18
N SER A 136 -19.35 2.40 13.15
CA SER A 136 -20.62 1.71 12.91
C SER A 136 -20.84 0.62 13.97
N HIS A 137 -21.43 1.00 15.10
CA HIS A 137 -21.70 0.12 16.26
C HIS A 137 -22.83 -0.90 16.02
N ARG A 138 -23.34 -1.05 14.80
CA ARG A 138 -24.40 -2.02 14.50
C ARG A 138 -23.77 -3.37 14.21
N THR A 139 -23.84 -4.30 15.17
CA THR A 139 -23.55 -5.72 14.91
C THR A 139 -24.51 -6.24 13.83
N PRO A 140 -24.02 -6.51 12.61
CA PRO A 140 -24.91 -6.95 11.54
C PRO A 140 -25.36 -8.39 11.81
N THR A 141 -26.64 -8.68 11.54
CA THR A 141 -27.13 -10.07 11.51
C THR A 141 -26.30 -10.90 10.52
N LYS A 142 -26.25 -12.23 10.70
CA LYS A 142 -25.47 -13.14 9.83
C LYS A 142 -25.75 -12.88 8.33
N ILE A 143 -27.00 -12.63 7.97
CA ILE A 143 -27.44 -12.34 6.59
C ILE A 143 -26.88 -10.99 6.10
N LYS A 144 -26.96 -9.92 6.91
CA LYS A 144 -26.40 -8.61 6.55
C LYS A 144 -24.88 -8.66 6.40
N ARG A 145 -24.19 -9.49 7.19
CA ARG A 145 -22.75 -9.71 7.07
C ARG A 145 -22.39 -10.42 5.76
N LEU A 146 -23.12 -11.47 5.40
CA LEU A 146 -22.93 -12.18 4.13
C LEU A 146 -23.18 -11.27 2.92
N LEU A 147 -24.26 -10.47 2.97
CA LEU A 147 -24.56 -9.45 1.95
C LEU A 147 -23.44 -8.39 1.85
N GLY A 148 -22.86 -7.99 2.99
CA GLY A 148 -21.70 -7.10 3.03
C GLY A 148 -20.48 -7.68 2.30
N TYR A 149 -20.14 -8.94 2.56
CA TYR A 149 -19.05 -9.62 1.83
C TYR A 149 -19.35 -9.77 0.34
N PHE A 150 -20.59 -10.10 -0.02
CA PHE A 150 -21.01 -10.18 -1.42
C PHE A 150 -20.90 -8.83 -2.13
N TYR A 151 -21.31 -7.74 -1.48
CA TYR A 151 -21.20 -6.40 -2.03
C TYR A 151 -19.74 -5.96 -2.20
N LEU A 152 -18.88 -6.24 -1.21
CA LEU A 152 -17.43 -5.99 -1.30
C LEU A 152 -16.79 -6.79 -2.44
N TRP A 153 -17.19 -8.05 -2.61
CA TRP A 153 -16.73 -8.89 -3.72
C TRP A 153 -17.17 -8.35 -5.08
N LEU A 154 -18.41 -7.86 -5.20
CA LEU A 154 -18.93 -7.25 -6.43
C LEU A 154 -18.17 -5.97 -6.78
N ILE A 155 -17.93 -5.09 -5.80
CA ILE A 155 -17.10 -3.89 -5.99
C ILE A 155 -15.69 -4.28 -6.46
N SER A 156 -15.06 -5.24 -5.79
CA SER A 156 -13.71 -5.69 -6.14
C SER A 156 -13.65 -6.26 -7.56
N SER A 157 -14.67 -7.01 -7.95
CA SER A 157 -14.81 -7.55 -9.31
C SER A 157 -15.00 -6.45 -10.35
N CYS A 158 -15.78 -5.42 -10.04
CA CYS A 158 -15.97 -4.24 -10.90
C CYS A 158 -14.67 -3.44 -11.08
N VAL A 159 -13.91 -3.25 -9.99
CA VAL A 159 -12.58 -2.64 -10.02
C VAL A 159 -11.64 -3.42 -10.94
N MET A 160 -11.57 -4.74 -10.76
CA MET A 160 -10.74 -5.60 -11.62
C MET A 160 -11.18 -5.54 -13.08
N GLY A 161 -12.49 -5.57 -13.34
CA GLY A 161 -13.06 -5.39 -14.68
C GLY A 161 -12.66 -4.06 -15.30
N THR A 162 -12.59 -2.98 -14.50
CA THR A 162 -12.17 -1.66 -14.98
C THR A 162 -10.70 -1.64 -15.41
N PHE A 163 -9.81 -2.32 -14.67
CA PHE A 163 -8.42 -2.50 -15.10
C PHE A 163 -8.32 -3.23 -16.45
N ILE A 164 -9.10 -4.31 -16.62
CA ILE A 164 -9.14 -5.06 -17.88
C ILE A 164 -9.70 -4.20 -19.03
N LEU A 165 -10.76 -3.42 -18.77
CA LEU A 165 -11.33 -2.50 -19.77
C LEU A 165 -10.31 -1.44 -20.20
N ILE A 166 -9.51 -0.92 -19.27
CA ILE A 166 -8.41 0.01 -19.59
C ILE A 166 -7.43 -0.66 -20.57
N ASP A 167 -7.03 -1.91 -20.32
CA ASP A 167 -6.13 -2.65 -21.22
C ASP A 167 -6.75 -2.92 -22.61
N LEU A 168 -8.08 -3.11 -22.69
CA LEU A 168 -8.78 -3.39 -23.96
C LEU A 168 -9.06 -2.14 -24.80
N PHE A 169 -9.42 -1.03 -24.16
CA PHE A 169 -9.87 0.19 -24.85
C PHE A 169 -8.76 1.23 -25.06
N THR A 170 -7.63 1.11 -24.37
CA THR A 170 -6.50 2.02 -24.60
C THR A 170 -5.88 1.74 -25.97
N PRO A 171 -5.79 2.74 -26.86
CA PRO A 171 -5.22 2.53 -28.18
C PRO A 171 -3.72 2.20 -28.07
N LYS A 172 -3.29 1.21 -28.86
CA LYS A 172 -1.89 0.71 -28.96
C LYS A 172 -0.96 1.60 -29.78
N ASN A 173 -1.41 2.80 -30.12
CA ASN A 173 -0.71 3.72 -31.01
C ASN A 173 0.51 4.39 -30.36
N LEU A 174 0.67 4.30 -29.04
CA LEU A 174 1.78 4.83 -28.26
C LEU A 174 2.52 3.72 -27.49
N ASP A 175 2.60 2.53 -28.09
CA ASP A 175 3.37 1.43 -27.52
C ASP A 175 4.85 1.61 -27.88
N PHE A 176 5.66 1.96 -26.89
CA PHE A 176 7.11 1.95 -27.01
C PHE A 176 7.62 0.55 -26.65
N THR A 177 8.07 -0.18 -27.66
CA THR A 177 8.68 -1.49 -27.48
C THR A 177 10.19 -1.33 -27.42
N ILE A 178 10.85 -1.86 -26.40
CA ILE A 178 12.31 -1.96 -26.39
C ILE A 178 12.71 -3.21 -27.16
N PRO A 179 13.43 -3.10 -28.30
CA PRO A 179 13.78 -4.26 -29.10
C PRO A 179 14.87 -5.10 -28.41
N ASN A 180 14.84 -6.40 -28.64
CA ASN A 180 15.92 -7.31 -28.27
C ASN A 180 17.19 -6.96 -29.10
N PRO A 181 18.39 -6.85 -28.51
CA PRO A 181 18.79 -7.24 -27.15
C PRO A 181 18.85 -6.10 -26.12
N PHE A 182 18.40 -4.89 -26.47
CA PHE A 182 18.50 -3.73 -25.57
C PHE A 182 17.68 -3.90 -24.29
N ASP A 183 16.58 -4.65 -24.36
CA ASP A 183 15.75 -4.99 -23.20
C ASP A 183 16.48 -5.90 -22.19
N LEU A 184 17.29 -6.85 -22.67
CA LEU A 184 18.15 -7.70 -21.83
C LEU A 184 19.26 -6.89 -21.16
N ILE A 185 19.90 -6.00 -21.90
CA ILE A 185 20.94 -5.09 -21.36
C ILE A 185 20.33 -4.21 -20.28
N PHE A 186 19.12 -3.68 -20.51
CA PHE A 186 18.40 -2.86 -19.54
C PHE A 186 18.11 -3.61 -18.23
N ILE A 187 17.64 -4.86 -18.30
CA ILE A 187 17.45 -5.71 -17.11
C ILE A 187 18.77 -5.95 -16.38
N GLY A 188 19.85 -6.26 -17.11
CA GLY A 188 21.18 -6.46 -16.54
C GLY A 188 21.68 -5.23 -15.78
N ILE A 189 21.56 -4.04 -16.37
CA ILE A 189 21.94 -2.77 -15.73
C ILE A 189 21.10 -2.53 -14.48
N LEU A 190 19.77 -2.76 -14.53
CA LEU A 190 18.90 -2.62 -13.37
C LEU A 190 19.29 -3.56 -12.23
N MET A 191 19.60 -4.83 -12.52
CA MET A 191 20.06 -5.77 -11.49
C MET A 191 21.38 -5.32 -10.84
N ILE A 192 22.35 -4.88 -11.65
CA ILE A 192 23.63 -4.38 -11.13
C ILE A 192 23.42 -3.12 -10.28
N ALA A 193 22.55 -2.22 -10.72
CA ALA A 193 22.21 -1.00 -9.97
C ALA A 193 21.56 -1.32 -8.63
N VAL A 194 20.62 -2.28 -8.58
CA VAL A 194 19.98 -2.73 -7.34
C VAL A 194 21.01 -3.39 -6.42
N LEU A 195 21.87 -4.27 -6.94
CA LEU A 195 22.95 -4.87 -6.17
C LEU A 195 23.88 -3.80 -5.59
N GLY A 196 24.37 -2.88 -6.42
CA GLY A 196 25.23 -1.78 -6.00
C GLY A 196 24.57 -0.91 -4.93
N TYR A 197 23.29 -0.58 -5.08
CA TYR A 197 22.55 0.21 -4.09
C TYR A 197 22.44 -0.51 -2.74
N VAL A 198 22.12 -1.81 -2.74
CA VAL A 198 22.00 -2.60 -1.51
C VAL A 198 23.35 -2.67 -0.79
N PHE A 199 24.44 -2.93 -1.51
CA PHE A 199 25.78 -3.03 -0.93
C PHE A 199 26.34 -1.69 -0.46
N LEU A 200 26.07 -0.59 -1.17
CA LEU A 200 26.63 0.73 -0.83
C LEU A 200 25.90 1.46 0.29
N LYS A 201 24.57 1.31 0.40
CA LYS A 201 23.78 2.16 1.30
C LYS A 201 23.50 1.53 2.65
N ASN A 202 22.97 0.31 2.69
CA ASN A 202 22.57 -0.37 3.94
C ASN A 202 22.47 -1.90 3.73
N PRO A 203 23.59 -2.64 3.70
CA PRO A 203 23.57 -4.08 3.46
C PRO A 203 22.72 -4.82 4.50
N ASP A 204 22.84 -4.46 5.78
CA ASP A 204 22.17 -5.17 6.88
C ASP A 204 20.64 -5.08 6.87
N LYS A 205 20.08 -4.05 6.21
CA LYS A 205 18.63 -3.83 6.13
C LYS A 205 18.04 -4.27 4.80
N LEU A 206 18.80 -4.12 3.72
CA LEU A 206 18.29 -4.28 2.37
C LEU A 206 18.67 -5.63 1.74
N TYR A 207 19.55 -6.42 2.34
CA TYR A 207 19.96 -7.72 1.81
C TYR A 207 18.78 -8.68 1.58
N ALA A 208 17.73 -8.60 2.41
CA ALA A 208 16.53 -9.41 2.24
C ALA A 208 15.86 -9.22 0.86
N PHE A 209 16.00 -8.05 0.22
CA PHE A 209 15.43 -7.76 -1.10
C PHE A 209 16.18 -8.44 -2.25
N LEU A 210 17.43 -8.88 -2.07
CA LEU A 210 18.24 -9.42 -3.15
C LEU A 210 17.67 -10.70 -3.80
N PRO A 211 17.17 -11.70 -3.04
CA PRO A 211 16.66 -12.92 -3.65
C PRO A 211 15.44 -12.66 -4.56
N ILE A 212 14.50 -11.82 -4.13
CA ILE A 212 13.32 -11.53 -4.94
C ILE A 212 13.66 -10.71 -6.18
N THR A 213 14.53 -9.70 -6.08
CA THR A 213 14.94 -8.90 -7.24
C THR A 213 15.75 -9.73 -8.24
N PHE A 214 16.61 -10.61 -7.74
CA PHE A 214 17.37 -11.54 -8.57
C PHE A 214 16.45 -12.53 -9.30
N ILE A 215 15.47 -13.11 -8.60
CA ILE A 215 14.50 -14.02 -9.24
C ILE A 215 13.68 -13.30 -10.31
N ILE A 216 13.17 -12.10 -10.02
CA ILE A 216 12.42 -11.29 -11.00
C ILE A 216 13.30 -11.01 -12.24
N GLY A 217 14.54 -10.57 -12.04
CA GLY A 217 15.47 -10.29 -13.12
C GLY A 217 15.81 -11.52 -13.96
N MET A 218 16.05 -12.67 -13.31
CA MET A 218 16.29 -13.94 -14.00
C MET A 218 15.06 -14.40 -14.79
N VAL A 219 13.86 -14.30 -14.21
CA VAL A 219 12.59 -14.61 -14.90
C VAL A 219 12.43 -13.73 -16.13
N GLY A 220 12.70 -12.43 -16.02
CA GLY A 220 12.65 -11.50 -17.16
C GLY A 220 13.69 -11.82 -18.24
N ILE A 221 14.93 -12.17 -17.88
CA ILE A 221 15.94 -12.59 -18.85
C ILE A 221 15.48 -13.87 -19.56
N TYR A 222 15.04 -14.89 -18.81
CA TYR A 222 14.59 -16.14 -19.39
C TYR A 222 13.40 -15.94 -20.31
N SER A 223 12.36 -15.22 -19.89
CA SER A 223 11.15 -15.01 -20.70
C SER A 223 11.42 -14.34 -22.05
N LYS A 224 12.51 -13.58 -22.16
CA LYS A 224 12.95 -12.88 -23.37
C LYS A 224 13.83 -13.71 -24.31
N LEU A 225 14.50 -14.75 -23.82
CA LEU A 225 15.28 -15.69 -24.63
C LEU A 225 14.38 -16.59 -25.47
N ALA A 226 14.84 -17.04 -26.65
CA ALA A 226 14.05 -17.89 -27.55
C ALA A 226 13.47 -19.14 -26.87
N PHE A 227 14.27 -19.81 -26.04
CA PHE A 227 13.82 -20.96 -25.24
C PHE A 227 12.78 -20.57 -24.18
N GLY A 228 12.99 -19.46 -23.47
CA GLY A 228 12.05 -19.06 -22.43
C GLY A 228 10.76 -18.44 -22.96
N LYS A 229 10.74 -17.84 -24.16
CA LYS A 229 9.50 -17.50 -24.88
C LYS A 229 8.65 -18.74 -25.13
N SER A 230 9.27 -19.84 -25.57
CA SER A 230 8.58 -21.13 -25.76
C SER A 230 8.00 -21.67 -24.45
N LEU A 231 8.77 -21.62 -23.36
CA LEU A 231 8.28 -22.00 -22.03
C LEU A 231 7.15 -21.10 -21.54
N PHE A 232 7.26 -19.78 -21.72
CA PHE A 232 6.24 -18.81 -21.27
C PHE A 232 4.92 -18.98 -22.01
N ASN A 233 4.96 -19.46 -23.26
CA ASN A 233 3.76 -19.78 -24.02
C ASN A 233 3.11 -21.10 -23.60
N SER A 234 3.84 -21.99 -22.90
CA SER A 234 3.29 -23.22 -22.33
C SER A 234 2.66 -22.97 -20.95
N THR A 235 1.48 -23.56 -20.70
CA THR A 235 0.82 -23.51 -19.39
C THR A 235 1.74 -23.96 -18.26
N LYS A 236 2.53 -25.03 -18.49
CA LYS A 236 3.49 -25.55 -17.50
C LYS A 236 4.62 -24.55 -17.22
N GLY A 237 5.11 -23.84 -18.23
CA GLY A 237 6.16 -22.84 -18.05
C GLY A 237 5.65 -21.58 -17.35
N ARG A 238 4.42 -21.12 -17.63
CA ARG A 238 3.78 -20.04 -16.83
C ARG A 238 3.68 -20.40 -15.36
N CYS A 239 3.22 -21.61 -15.04
CA CYS A 239 3.19 -22.08 -13.66
C CYS A 239 4.59 -22.08 -13.02
N LEU A 240 5.62 -22.51 -13.76
CA LEU A 240 7.00 -22.50 -13.27
C LEU A 240 7.48 -21.09 -12.93
N PHE A 241 7.24 -20.10 -13.81
CA PHE A 241 7.61 -18.71 -13.53
C PHE A 241 6.88 -18.14 -12.32
N VAL A 242 5.57 -18.41 -12.18
CA VAL A 242 4.77 -17.98 -11.03
C VAL A 242 5.28 -18.62 -9.74
N VAL A 243 5.56 -19.92 -9.75
CA VAL A 243 6.10 -20.63 -8.58
C VAL A 243 7.47 -20.06 -8.19
N ALA A 244 8.36 -19.78 -9.15
CA ALA A 244 9.65 -19.16 -8.88
C ALA A 244 9.49 -17.80 -8.17
N MET A 245 8.57 -16.95 -8.64
CA MET A 245 8.28 -15.66 -8.04
C MET A 245 7.73 -15.79 -6.60
N ILE A 246 6.83 -16.75 -6.37
CA ILE A 246 6.29 -17.05 -5.03
C ILE A 246 7.41 -17.50 -4.09
N VAL A 247 8.29 -18.40 -4.55
CA VAL A 247 9.45 -18.85 -3.76
C VAL A 247 10.34 -17.67 -3.41
N GLY A 248 10.63 -16.78 -4.37
CA GLY A 248 11.41 -15.57 -4.12
C GLY A 248 10.80 -14.65 -3.07
N TYR A 249 9.47 -14.47 -3.12
CA TYR A 249 8.74 -13.72 -2.11
C TYR A 249 8.79 -14.37 -0.72
N LEU A 250 8.63 -15.70 -0.63
CA LEU A 250 8.73 -16.41 0.64
C LEU A 250 10.12 -16.28 1.26
N VAL A 251 11.18 -16.42 0.45
CA VAL A 251 12.56 -16.21 0.89
C VAL A 251 12.75 -14.78 1.40
N PHE A 252 12.29 -13.78 0.65
CA PHE A 252 12.30 -12.37 1.06
C PHE A 252 11.60 -12.18 2.42
N SER A 253 10.38 -12.71 2.59
CA SER A 253 9.61 -12.57 3.84
C SER A 253 10.30 -13.24 5.03
N VAL A 254 10.89 -14.42 4.85
CA VAL A 254 11.62 -15.13 5.91
C VAL A 254 12.87 -14.36 6.32
N LEU A 255 13.68 -13.92 5.35
CA LEU A 255 14.89 -13.14 5.64
C LEU A 255 14.55 -11.82 6.33
N ASN A 256 13.53 -11.11 5.85
CA ASN A 256 13.10 -9.86 6.47
C ASN A 256 12.68 -10.09 7.93
N ARG A 257 11.94 -11.16 8.22
CA ARG A 257 11.55 -11.51 9.60
C ARG A 257 12.76 -11.80 10.49
N ILE A 258 13.80 -12.45 9.96
CA ILE A 258 15.05 -12.71 10.70
C ILE A 258 15.75 -11.39 11.02
N ILE A 259 15.92 -10.51 10.03
CA ILE A 259 16.57 -9.21 10.19
C ILE A 259 15.84 -8.36 11.24
N PHE A 260 14.50 -8.30 11.19
CA PHE A 260 13.69 -7.58 12.17
C PHE A 260 13.90 -8.11 13.60
N LYS A 261 13.96 -9.43 13.79
CA LYS A 261 14.26 -10.01 15.12
C LYS A 261 15.65 -9.61 15.60
N THR A 262 16.67 -9.75 14.76
CA THR A 262 18.06 -9.41 15.11
C THR A 262 18.25 -7.93 15.43
N GLN A 263 17.43 -7.04 14.87
CA GLN A 263 17.45 -5.61 15.21
C GLN A 263 16.67 -5.28 16.47
N SER A 264 15.64 -6.06 16.81
CA SER A 264 14.87 -5.88 18.05
C SER A 264 15.61 -6.38 19.29
N ASP A 265 16.57 -7.29 19.12
CA ASP A 265 17.41 -7.85 20.19
C ASP A 265 18.69 -7.01 20.47
N LYS A 266 18.92 -5.93 19.71
CA LYS A 266 20.03 -4.98 19.89
C LYS A 266 19.56 -3.68 20.52
#